data_AF-A0A7S0UPL9-F1
#
_entry.id   AF-A0A7S0UPL9-F1
#
_cell.length_a   1.000
_cell.length_b   1.000
_cell.length_c   1.000
_cell.angle_alpha   90.00
_cell.angle_beta   90.00
_cell.angle_gamma   90.00
#
_symmetry.space_group_name_H-M   'P 1'
#
loop_
_entity.id
_entity.type
_entity.pdbx_description
1 polymer ?
#
loop_
_entity_poly.entity_id
_entity_poly.type
_entity_poly.pdbx_seq_one_letter_code
_entity_poly.pdbx_strand_id
1 'polypeptide(L)'
;RPFLSQLAPSRLPYNPTLEILPRALACAARVAAPPGSLIVMVVQPGERNAYDQQWLSLRLWEDHRVRVKRMTLAQIARFGRLDEDGTLSVPEDEEEGEE
;
A
#
# COMPACT_ATOMS: atom_id res chain seq x y z
N ARG A 1 -31.45 4.83 -27.55
CA ARG A 1 -30.86 3.68 -26.80
C ARG A 1 -30.91 4.02 -25.31
N PRO A 2 -31.70 3.33 -24.47
CA PRO A 2 -31.99 3.74 -23.10
C PRO A 2 -30.99 3.11 -22.10
N PHE A 3 -29.70 3.41 -22.24
CA PHE A 3 -28.69 2.81 -21.36
C PHE A 3 -28.55 3.54 -20.01
N LEU A 4 -28.93 4.83 -19.97
CA LEU A 4 -28.72 5.67 -18.78
C LEU A 4 -29.82 5.51 -17.70
N SER A 5 -31.01 5.02 -18.05
CA SER A 5 -32.12 4.82 -17.10
C SER A 5 -31.99 3.56 -16.24
N GLN A 6 -30.91 2.78 -16.39
CA GLN A 6 -30.66 1.56 -15.61
C GLN A 6 -29.64 1.75 -14.47
N LEU A 7 -28.97 2.91 -14.39
CA LEU A 7 -28.00 3.26 -13.35
C LEU A 7 -28.71 3.86 -12.12
N ALA A 8 -29.57 3.09 -11.47
CA ALA A 8 -30.13 3.47 -10.17
C ALA A 8 -29.10 3.14 -9.07
N PRO A 9 -28.72 4.08 -8.17
CA PRO A 9 -27.75 3.82 -7.10
C PRO A 9 -28.11 2.61 -6.22
N SER A 10 -29.41 2.37 -6.01
CA SER A 10 -29.93 1.21 -5.26
C SER A 10 -29.69 -0.16 -5.92
N ARG A 11 -29.23 -0.18 -7.18
CA ARG A 11 -28.88 -1.39 -7.93
C ARG A 11 -27.37 -1.65 -7.98
N LEU A 12 -26.57 -0.71 -7.49
CA LEU A 12 -25.14 -0.91 -7.37
C LEU A 12 -24.87 -1.80 -6.16
N PRO A 13 -24.08 -2.89 -6.32
CA PRO A 13 -23.70 -3.71 -5.19
C PRO A 13 -22.87 -2.89 -4.20
N TYR A 14 -23.07 -3.13 -2.91
CA TYR A 14 -22.26 -2.51 -1.87
C TYR A 14 -20.79 -2.94 -2.00
N ASN A 15 -19.87 -1.97 -2.00
CA ASN A 15 -18.44 -2.20 -2.11
C ASN A 15 -17.66 -1.37 -1.06
N PRO A 16 -17.30 -1.98 0.09
CA PRO A 16 -16.54 -1.32 1.15
C PRO A 16 -15.01 -1.50 1.01
N THR A 17 -14.49 -1.82 -0.18
CA THR A 17 -13.04 -2.10 -0.35
C THR A 17 -12.16 -0.96 0.16
N LEU A 18 -12.61 0.28 0.02
CA LEU A 18 -11.89 1.46 0.50
C LEU A 18 -11.76 1.55 2.03
N GLU A 19 -12.53 0.76 2.78
CA GLU A 19 -12.46 0.71 4.24
C GLU A 19 -11.80 -0.60 4.70
N ILE A 20 -12.16 -1.71 4.07
CA ILE A 20 -11.72 -3.04 4.49
C ILE A 20 -10.26 -3.28 4.13
N LEU A 21 -9.78 -2.81 2.98
CA LEU A 21 -8.41 -3.09 2.54
C LEU A 21 -7.35 -2.44 3.43
N PRO A 22 -7.39 -1.12 3.75
CA PRO A 22 -6.46 -0.52 4.71
C PRO A 22 -6.51 -1.21 6.07
N ARG A 23 -7.72 -1.52 6.55
CA ARG A 23 -7.92 -2.20 7.84
C ARG A 23 -7.27 -3.58 7.87
N ALA A 24 -7.45 -4.37 6.82
CA ALA A 24 -6.88 -5.71 6.73
C ALA A 24 -5.34 -5.67 6.74
N LEU A 25 -4.75 -4.74 5.97
CA LEU A 25 -3.30 -4.53 5.93
C LEU A 25 -2.75 -4.06 7.28
N ALA A 26 -3.45 -3.14 7.96
CA ALA A 26 -3.05 -2.70 9.30
C ALA A 26 -3.11 -3.84 10.34
N CYS A 27 -4.13 -4.70 10.27
CA CYS A 27 -4.20 -5.91 11.09
C CYS A 27 -3.02 -6.85 10.81
N ALA A 28 -2.67 -7.07 9.54
CA ALA A 28 -1.52 -7.89 9.18
C ALA A 28 -0.20 -7.31 9.71
N ALA A 29 0.02 -6.01 9.54
CA ALA A 29 1.24 -5.33 10.01
C ALA A 29 1.43 -5.46 11.53
N ARG A 30 0.35 -5.34 12.31
CA ARG A 30 0.40 -5.49 13.78
C ARG A 30 0.77 -6.89 14.25
N VAL A 31 0.49 -7.91 13.44
CA VAL A 31 0.78 -9.32 13.78
C VAL A 31 2.15 -9.73 13.24
N ALA A 32 2.50 -9.25 12.05
CA ALA A 32 3.69 -9.68 11.33
C ALA A 32 4.98 -9.07 11.89
N ALA A 33 4.93 -7.89 12.51
CA ALA A 33 6.13 -7.16 12.89
C ALA A 33 5.99 -6.35 14.19
N PRO A 34 7.10 -6.03 14.87
CA PRO A 34 7.10 -5.19 16.07
C PRO A 34 6.56 -3.77 15.82
N PRO A 35 6.11 -3.06 16.87
CA PRO A 35 5.75 -1.65 16.78
C PRO A 35 6.88 -0.81 16.16
N GLY A 36 6.54 0.07 15.23
CA GLY A 36 7.52 0.89 14.50
C GLY A 36 7.92 0.34 13.13
N SER A 37 7.54 -0.90 12.82
CA SER A 37 7.70 -1.48 11.47
C SER A 37 6.80 -0.79 10.44
N LEU A 38 7.15 -0.93 9.16
CA LEU A 38 6.41 -0.35 8.04
C LEU A 38 5.97 -1.42 7.03
N ILE A 39 5.00 -1.08 6.18
CA ILE A 39 4.62 -1.89 5.03
C ILE A 39 5.47 -1.48 3.82
N VAL A 40 6.17 -2.43 3.20
CA VAL A 40 6.77 -2.22 1.88
C VAL A 40 5.72 -2.53 0.81
N MET A 41 5.32 -1.51 0.05
CA MET A 41 4.47 -1.67 -1.13
C MET A 41 5.36 -1.83 -2.36
N VAL A 42 5.36 -3.03 -2.93
CA VAL A 42 6.11 -3.32 -4.15
C VAL A 42 5.39 -2.70 -5.35
N VAL A 43 6.08 -1.79 -6.05
CA VAL A 43 5.51 -1.01 -7.18
C VAL A 43 6.30 -1.22 -8.47
N GLN A 44 5.69 -0.86 -9.59
CA GLN A 44 6.36 -0.82 -10.90
C GLN A 44 6.86 0.60 -11.21
N PRO A 45 8.00 0.75 -11.92
CA PRO A 45 8.40 2.03 -12.50
C PRO A 45 7.31 2.57 -13.45
N GLY A 46 7.02 3.87 -13.39
CA GLY A 46 6.06 4.51 -14.30
C GLY A 46 4.58 4.09 -14.12
N GLU A 47 4.20 3.56 -12.95
CA GLU A 47 2.83 3.15 -12.65
C GLU A 47 1.83 4.31 -12.77
N ARG A 48 0.83 4.15 -13.66
CA ARG A 48 -0.20 5.17 -13.91
C ARG A 48 -1.28 5.19 -12.84
N ASN A 49 -1.49 4.08 -12.14
CA ASN A 49 -2.41 3.99 -11.00
C ASN A 49 -1.75 4.34 -9.66
N ALA A 50 -0.84 5.31 -9.65
CA ALA A 50 -0.17 5.75 -8.43
C ALA A 50 -1.13 6.40 -7.43
N TYR A 51 -2.24 6.98 -7.89
CA TYR A 51 -3.22 7.65 -7.03
C TYR A 51 -3.92 6.69 -6.07
N ASP A 52 -4.35 5.51 -6.53
CA ASP A 52 -4.95 4.50 -5.65
C ASP A 52 -3.95 4.03 -4.58
N GLN A 53 -2.67 3.91 -4.95
CA GLN A 53 -1.59 3.52 -4.02
C GLN A 53 -1.30 4.61 -2.99
N GLN A 54 -1.28 5.87 -3.42
CA GLN A 54 -1.10 7.02 -2.53
C GLN A 54 -2.28 7.16 -1.58
N TRP A 55 -3.50 6.98 -2.09
CA TRP A 55 -4.71 6.96 -1.27
C TRP A 55 -4.65 5.86 -0.21
N LEU A 56 -4.23 4.64 -0.58
CA LEU A 56 -4.08 3.53 0.37
C LEU A 56 -3.02 3.84 1.44
N SER A 57 -1.90 4.43 1.03
CA SER A 57 -0.83 4.85 1.94
C SER A 57 -1.29 5.92 2.93
N LEU A 58 -2.09 6.89 2.46
CA LEU A 58 -2.69 7.92 3.30
C LEU A 58 -3.66 7.31 4.32
N ARG A 59 -4.56 6.42 3.88
CA ARG A 59 -5.52 5.75 4.79
C ARG A 59 -4.83 4.92 5.86
N LEU A 60 -3.80 4.16 5.50
CA LEU A 60 -3.00 3.40 6.45
C LEU A 60 -2.34 4.30 7.51
N TRP A 61 -1.90 5.49 7.12
CA TRP A 61 -1.33 6.45 8.06
C TRP A 61 -2.38 7.15 8.92
N GLU A 62 -3.44 7.69 8.32
CA GLU A 62 -4.46 8.48 9.01
C GLU A 62 -5.27 7.63 9.99
N ASP A 63 -5.74 6.46 9.54
CA ASP A 63 -6.69 5.64 10.29
C ASP A 63 -5.99 4.61 11.20
N HIS A 64 -4.75 4.23 10.86
CA HIS A 64 -4.05 3.12 11.51
C HIS A 64 -2.62 3.42 11.97
N ARG A 65 -2.05 4.60 11.66
CA ARG A 65 -0.67 4.99 11.98
C ARG A 65 0.39 4.00 11.47
N VAL A 66 0.09 3.34 10.36
CA VAL A 66 1.02 2.42 9.69
C VAL A 66 1.74 3.17 8.58
N ARG A 67 3.07 3.19 8.63
CA ARG A 67 3.91 3.77 7.57
C ARG A 67 3.95 2.82 6.38
N VAL A 68 3.97 3.39 5.18
CA VAL A 68 4.13 2.64 3.92
C VAL A 68 5.33 3.21 3.18
N LYS A 69 6.18 2.33 2.66
CA LYS A 69 7.27 2.70 1.74
C LYS A 69 7.03 2.03 0.39
N ARG A 70 7.01 2.81 -0.68
CA ARG A 70 6.87 2.31 -2.05
C ARG A 70 8.26 2.01 -2.60
N MET A 71 8.49 0.79 -3.06
CA MET A 71 9.77 0.38 -3.64
C MET A 71 9.55 -0.54 -4.84
N THR A 72 10.36 -0.39 -5.88
CA THR A 72 10.43 -1.39 -6.96
C THR A 72 11.22 -2.60 -6.48
N LEU A 73 11.04 -3.75 -7.15
CA LEU A 73 11.86 -4.93 -6.85
C LEU A 73 13.37 -4.66 -7.06
N ALA A 74 13.72 -3.81 -8.03
CA ALA A 74 15.11 -3.39 -8.26
C ALA A 74 15.66 -2.58 -7.08
N GLN A 75 14.88 -1.66 -6.52
CA GLN A 75 15.26 -0.91 -5.33
C GLN A 75 15.39 -1.84 -4.10
N ILE A 76 14.48 -2.79 -3.92
CA ILE A 76 14.58 -3.77 -2.82
C ILE A 76 15.83 -4.63 -2.98
N ALA A 77 16.15 -5.08 -4.19
CA ALA A 77 17.36 -5.87 -4.44
C ALA A 77 18.65 -5.08 -4.18
N ARG A 78 18.64 -3.76 -4.43
CA ARG A 78 19.80 -2.87 -4.25
C ARG A 78 19.98 -2.42 -2.80
N PHE A 79 18.89 -2.11 -2.11
CA PHE A 79 18.92 -1.42 -0.81
C PHE A 79 18.37 -2.24 0.36
N GLY A 80 17.59 -3.29 0.08
CA GLY A 80 17.05 -4.18 1.10
C GLY A 80 18.14 -5.05 1.71
N ARG A 81 18.03 -5.29 3.01
CA ARG A 81 18.89 -6.21 3.76
C ARG A 81 18.02 -7.19 4.54
N LEU A 82 18.48 -8.43 4.63
CA LEU A 82 17.88 -9.43 5.50
C LEU A 82 18.75 -9.56 6.74
N ASP A 83 18.18 -9.30 7.91
CA ASP A 83 18.87 -9.43 9.18
C ASP A 83 18.93 -10.91 9.60
N GLU A 84 19.74 -11.23 10.62
CA GLU A 84 20.00 -12.62 11.05
C GLU A 84 18.73 -13.36 11.50
N ASP A 85 17.73 -12.62 11.98
CA ASP A 85 16.42 -13.12 12.42
C ASP A 85 15.40 -13.24 11.27
N GLY A 86 15.78 -12.90 10.04
CA GLY A 86 14.91 -12.89 8.88
C GLY A 86 14.10 -11.61 8.71
N THR A 87 14.37 -10.55 9.46
CA THR A 87 13.72 -9.24 9.29
C THR A 87 14.22 -8.54 8.02
N LEU A 88 13.30 -8.00 7.22
CA LEU A 88 13.63 -7.16 6.07
C LEU A 88 13.84 -5.71 6.51
N SER A 89 15.08 -5.24 6.41
CA SER A 89 15.48 -3.86 6.66
C SER A 89 15.61 -3.08 5.35
N VAL A 90 15.01 -1.89 5.28
CA VAL A 90 15.07 -0.97 4.13
C VAL A 90 15.52 0.41 4.61
N PRO A 91 16.17 1.23 3.76
CA PRO A 91 16.57 2.59 4.15
C PRO A 91 15.36 3.41 4.61
N GLU A 92 15.55 4.37 5.52
CA GLU A 92 14.46 5.24 5.96
C GLU A 92 14.08 6.26 4.89
N ASP A 93 15.08 6.91 4.29
CA ASP A 93 14.90 7.96 3.29
C ASP A 93 14.59 7.39 1.89
N GLU A 94 13.82 8.13 1.10
CA GLU A 94 13.66 7.87 -0.32
C GLU A 94 15.00 8.18 -1.01
N GLU A 95 15.85 7.18 -1.19
CA GLU A 95 16.92 7.31 -2.16
C GLU A 95 16.25 7.40 -3.54
N GLU A 96 16.20 8.62 -4.08
CA GLU A 96 15.86 8.93 -5.47
C GLU A 96 16.89 8.26 -6.40
N GLY A 97 16.77 6.95 -6.54
CA GLY A 97 17.50 6.16 -7.53
C GLY A 97 16.72 6.15 -8.83
N GLU A 98 17.05 7.12 -9.68
CA GLU A 98 16.82 7.26 -11.14
C GLU A 98 15.61 6.52 -11.75
N GLU A 99 14.68 7.34 -12.28
CA GLU A 99 13.55 6.95 -13.16
C GLU A 99 13.95 6.07 -14.35
#